data_AF-A0A8S3QG55-F1
#
_entry.id   AF-A0A8S3QG55-F1
#
_cell.length_a   1.000
_cell.length_b   1.000
_cell.length_c   1.000
_cell.angle_alpha   90.00
_cell.angle_beta   90.00
_cell.angle_gamma   90.00
#
_symmetry.space_group_name_H-M   'P 1'
#
loop_
_entity.id
_entity.type
_entity.pdbx_description
1 polymer ?
#
loop_
_entity_poly.entity_id
_entity_poly.type
_entity_poly.pdbx_seq_one_letter_code
_entity_poly.pdbx_strand_id
1 'polypeptide(L)'
;MWSFQKVCIQVGDIPTSKHSLKKAHKLGSPTPEETERIVKYFKAVGKIEEATTSLEGLPPDGNASKIKIYEQLGDGAAEIGNFKQALEFYHKMLDCSIDEQSPGKDLIPIYISLAQTYADNKQYGKAVEYYNKEKECRVEDYGQICRTWLNIAECQELDGKSYDDVSMCYMKAFECARKANHYKLQVIFNYYNLISESMFWKTLSRNTSTINRNTPKQTERKLDNIKTKQGYLALMRVSEEERDSQRSDDVDNLSISELSGNQVGTKSMM
;
A
#
# COMPACT_ATOMS: atom_id res chain seq x y z
N MET A 1 -20.15 -19.10 -9.75
CA MET A 1 -19.71 -17.68 -9.79
C MET A 1 -20.49 -16.88 -8.74
N TRP A 2 -20.34 -17.28 -7.47
CA TRP A 2 -20.86 -16.53 -6.33
C TRP A 2 -19.93 -15.33 -6.15
N SER A 3 -20.49 -14.15 -6.18
CA SER A 3 -19.79 -12.89 -5.95
C SER A 3 -19.24 -12.82 -4.52
N PHE A 4 -18.07 -13.41 -4.29
CA PHE A 4 -17.30 -13.31 -3.04
C PHE A 4 -17.04 -11.84 -2.69
N GLN A 5 -16.86 -11.02 -3.74
CA GLN A 5 -16.74 -9.56 -3.71
C GLN A 5 -18.05 -8.82 -3.34
N LYS A 6 -19.17 -9.53 -3.19
CA LYS A 6 -20.46 -8.97 -2.75
C LYS A 6 -20.88 -9.47 -1.36
N VAL A 7 -20.19 -10.50 -0.84
CA VAL A 7 -20.09 -10.78 0.61
C VAL A 7 -19.00 -9.89 1.23
N CYS A 8 -18.51 -8.88 0.50
CA CYS A 8 -17.71 -7.78 1.03
C CYS A 8 -18.49 -7.10 2.16
N ILE A 9 -18.30 -7.63 3.37
CA ILE A 9 -17.80 -6.92 4.54
C ILE A 9 -18.07 -5.42 4.40
N GLN A 10 -19.32 -5.04 4.65
CA GLN A 10 -19.51 -3.88 5.49
C GLN A 10 -18.96 -4.31 6.86
N VAL A 11 -17.76 -3.84 7.21
CA VAL A 11 -17.15 -4.00 8.55
C VAL A 11 -18.00 -3.29 9.64
N GLY A 12 -19.26 -2.96 9.35
CA GLY A 12 -20.22 -2.55 10.38
C GLY A 12 -20.58 -3.69 11.34
N ASP A 13 -20.31 -4.95 10.96
CA ASP A 13 -20.53 -6.12 11.80
C ASP A 13 -19.32 -7.08 11.74
N ILE A 14 -18.30 -6.75 12.55
CA ILE A 14 -17.09 -7.55 12.77
C ILE A 14 -17.45 -9.02 13.13
N PRO A 15 -18.40 -9.29 14.06
CA PRO A 15 -18.87 -10.64 14.37
C PRO A 15 -19.38 -11.42 13.15
N THR A 16 -20.24 -10.81 12.34
CA THR A 16 -20.79 -11.46 11.12
C THR A 16 -19.69 -11.75 10.10
N SER A 17 -18.73 -10.84 9.98
CA SER A 17 -17.58 -11.00 9.07
C SER A 17 -16.70 -12.18 9.49
N LYS A 18 -16.36 -12.28 10.78
CA LYS A 18 -15.57 -13.38 11.35
C LYS A 18 -16.29 -14.74 11.20
N HIS A 19 -17.60 -14.78 11.47
CA HIS A 19 -18.40 -15.99 11.29
C HIS A 19 -18.43 -16.44 9.83
N SER A 20 -18.63 -15.51 8.90
CA SER A 20 -18.70 -15.80 7.46
C SER A 20 -17.38 -16.35 6.92
N LEU A 21 -16.24 -15.77 7.31
CA LEU A 21 -14.90 -16.24 6.95
C LEU A 21 -14.62 -17.65 7.52
N LYS A 22 -15.00 -17.89 8.77
CA LYS A 22 -14.88 -19.22 9.40
C LYS A 22 -15.71 -20.28 8.68
N LYS A 23 -16.93 -19.93 8.25
CA LYS A 23 -17.78 -20.82 7.46
C LYS A 23 -17.20 -21.06 6.07
N ALA A 24 -16.68 -20.04 5.40
CA ALA A 24 -16.05 -20.15 4.09
C ALA A 24 -14.81 -21.06 4.13
N HIS A 25 -13.99 -20.97 5.19
CA HIS A 25 -12.86 -21.87 5.40
C HIS A 25 -13.31 -23.34 5.56
N LYS A 26 -14.36 -23.57 6.37
CA LYS A 26 -14.90 -24.92 6.62
C LYS A 26 -15.52 -25.58 5.40
N LEU A 27 -16.10 -24.80 4.49
CA LEU A 27 -16.76 -25.31 3.29
C LEU A 27 -15.76 -25.77 2.20
N GLY A 28 -14.46 -25.50 2.37
CA GLY A 28 -13.42 -25.82 1.41
C GLY A 28 -13.48 -24.89 0.20
N SER A 29 -12.51 -23.98 0.08
CA SER A 29 -12.41 -23.14 -1.12
C SER A 29 -11.72 -23.90 -2.26
N PRO A 30 -12.14 -23.69 -3.51
CA PRO A 30 -11.66 -24.49 -4.63
C PRO A 30 -10.18 -24.26 -4.98
N THR A 31 -9.56 -23.20 -4.48
CA THR A 31 -8.14 -22.88 -4.75
C THR A 31 -7.32 -22.61 -3.49
N PRO A 32 -6.01 -22.97 -3.48
CA PRO A 32 -5.08 -22.61 -2.41
C PRO A 32 -5.02 -21.10 -2.16
N GLU A 33 -5.08 -20.28 -3.20
CA GLU A 33 -4.99 -18.82 -3.13
C GLU A 33 -6.24 -18.19 -2.47
N GLU A 34 -7.43 -18.75 -2.69
CA GLU A 34 -8.63 -18.33 -1.97
C GLU A 34 -8.57 -18.72 -0.50
N THR A 35 -8.05 -19.91 -0.20
CA THR A 35 -7.87 -20.37 1.18
C THR A 35 -6.91 -19.45 1.95
N GLU A 36 -5.78 -19.10 1.34
CA GLU A 36 -4.79 -18.16 1.90
C GLU A 36 -5.42 -16.78 2.15
N ARG A 37 -6.17 -16.25 1.19
CA ARG A 37 -6.87 -14.96 1.35
C ARG A 37 -7.90 -14.99 2.47
N ILE A 38 -8.66 -16.08 2.61
CA ILE A 38 -9.64 -16.23 3.70
C ILE A 38 -8.94 -16.26 5.05
N VAL A 39 -7.83 -17.00 5.17
CA VAL A 39 -7.04 -17.05 6.42
C VAL A 39 -6.47 -15.67 6.74
N LYS A 40 -5.92 -14.97 5.74
CA LYS A 40 -5.41 -13.61 5.89
C LYS A 40 -6.48 -12.64 6.39
N TYR A 41 -7.65 -12.61 5.75
CA TYR A 41 -8.77 -11.76 6.17
C TYR A 41 -9.32 -12.16 7.54
N PHE A 42 -9.36 -13.44 7.87
CA PHE A 42 -9.78 -13.89 9.20
C PHE A 42 -8.83 -13.37 10.29
N LYS A 43 -7.51 -13.47 10.07
CA LYS A 43 -6.51 -12.89 10.97
C LYS A 43 -6.68 -11.38 11.11
N ALA A 44 -6.85 -10.66 10.01
CA ALA A 44 -7.04 -9.21 10.01
C ALA A 44 -8.30 -8.79 10.77
N VAL A 45 -9.44 -9.47 10.57
CA VAL A 45 -10.68 -9.20 11.30
C VAL A 45 -10.53 -9.47 12.80
N GLY A 46 -9.80 -10.52 13.19
CA GLY A 46 -9.49 -10.78 14.60
C GLY A 46 -8.67 -9.65 15.25
N LYS A 47 -7.65 -9.15 14.55
CA LYS A 47 -6.86 -7.99 15.02
C LYS A 47 -7.72 -6.74 15.17
N ILE A 48 -8.63 -6.48 14.23
CA ILE A 48 -9.57 -5.34 14.31
C ILE A 48 -10.49 -5.48 15.53
N GLU A 49 -11.00 -6.69 15.80
CA GLU A 49 -11.86 -6.99 16.97
C GLU A 49 -11.14 -6.71 18.30
N GLU A 50 -9.91 -7.22 18.43
CA GLU A 50 -9.07 -7.02 19.61
C GLU A 50 -8.71 -5.53 19.82
N ALA A 51 -8.34 -4.84 18.74
CA ALA A 51 -8.00 -3.42 18.78
C ALA A 51 -9.23 -2.55 19.13
N THR A 52 -10.42 -2.90 18.62
CA THR A 52 -11.67 -2.20 18.95
C THR A 52 -12.02 -2.37 20.43
N THR A 53 -11.91 -3.59 20.95
CA THR A 53 -12.13 -3.87 22.38
C THR A 53 -11.14 -3.11 23.26
N SER A 54 -9.87 -3.05 22.84
CA SER A 54 -8.84 -2.29 23.54
C SER A 54 -9.16 -0.79 23.55
N LEU A 55 -9.69 -0.24 22.45
CA LEU A 55 -10.09 1.16 22.36
C LEU A 55 -11.23 1.50 23.33
N GLU A 56 -12.24 0.63 23.42
CA GLU A 56 -13.40 0.81 24.33
C GLU A 56 -13.00 0.75 25.81
N GLY A 57 -11.94 -0.01 26.13
CA GLY A 57 -11.41 -0.13 27.48
C GLY A 57 -10.49 1.01 27.93
N LEU A 58 -10.12 1.94 27.05
CA LEU A 58 -9.20 3.03 27.38
C LEU A 58 -9.87 4.21 28.09
N PRO A 59 -9.16 4.86 29.04
CA PRO A 59 -9.62 6.11 29.62
C PRO A 59 -9.61 7.25 28.57
N PRO A 60 -10.44 8.29 28.75
CA PRO A 60 -10.58 9.40 27.79
C PRO A 60 -9.26 10.10 27.43
N ASP A 61 -8.29 10.15 28.34
CA ASP A 61 -7.07 10.95 28.21
C ASP A 61 -5.85 10.17 27.63
N GLY A 62 -6.03 8.92 27.21
CA GLY A 62 -4.95 8.04 26.75
C GLY A 62 -4.54 8.20 25.29
N ASN A 63 -4.24 9.42 24.81
CA ASN A 63 -3.96 9.68 23.38
C ASN A 63 -2.80 8.86 22.80
N ALA A 64 -1.68 8.70 23.53
CA ALA A 64 -0.56 7.87 23.07
C ALA A 64 -0.94 6.40 22.82
N SER A 65 -1.84 5.84 23.67
CA SER A 65 -2.38 4.50 23.48
C SER A 65 -3.36 4.43 22.32
N LYS A 66 -4.18 5.49 22.12
CA LYS A 66 -5.11 5.58 20.98
C LYS A 66 -4.38 5.62 19.64
N ILE A 67 -3.23 6.32 19.53
CA ILE A 67 -2.44 6.37 18.29
C ILE A 67 -2.10 4.96 17.80
N LYS A 68 -1.55 4.11 18.67
CA LYS A 68 -1.19 2.72 18.33
C LYS A 68 -2.40 1.87 17.97
N ILE A 69 -3.52 2.05 18.65
CA ILE A 69 -4.74 1.30 18.37
C ILE A 69 -5.35 1.74 17.03
N TYR A 70 -5.35 3.04 16.72
CA TYR A 70 -5.82 3.53 15.43
C TYR A 70 -4.93 3.10 14.27
N GLU A 71 -3.62 2.98 14.48
CA GLU A 71 -2.71 2.36 13.50
C GLU A 71 -3.13 0.91 13.21
N GLN A 72 -3.30 0.08 14.25
CA GLN A 72 -3.71 -1.33 14.11
C GLN A 72 -5.07 -1.48 13.42
N LEU A 73 -6.03 -0.62 13.76
CA LEU A 73 -7.35 -0.60 13.13
C LEU A 73 -7.27 -0.17 11.66
N GLY A 74 -6.46 0.84 11.35
CA GLY A 74 -6.21 1.31 9.99
C GLY A 74 -5.58 0.21 9.12
N ASP A 75 -4.51 -0.41 9.61
CA ASP A 75 -3.78 -1.48 8.93
C ASP A 75 -4.67 -2.69 8.67
N GLY A 76 -5.43 -3.13 9.68
CA GLY A 76 -6.37 -4.24 9.54
C GLY A 76 -7.45 -3.94 8.51
N ALA A 77 -8.01 -2.73 8.53
CA ALA A 77 -9.03 -2.30 7.57
C ALA A 77 -8.47 -2.20 6.13
N ALA A 78 -7.25 -1.71 5.96
CA ALA A 78 -6.58 -1.66 4.67
C ALA A 78 -6.28 -3.07 4.14
N GLU A 79 -5.84 -3.99 5.00
CA GLU A 79 -5.52 -5.38 4.65
C GLU A 79 -6.72 -6.15 4.07
N ILE A 80 -7.93 -5.88 4.57
CA ILE A 80 -9.19 -6.45 4.05
C ILE A 80 -9.79 -5.65 2.88
N GLY A 81 -9.12 -4.59 2.42
CA GLY A 81 -9.54 -3.74 1.30
C GLY A 81 -10.63 -2.72 1.65
N ASN A 82 -10.93 -2.48 2.92
CA ASN A 82 -11.85 -1.42 3.35
C ASN A 82 -11.13 -0.08 3.53
N PHE A 83 -10.68 0.50 2.42
CA PHE A 83 -9.87 1.71 2.42
C PHE A 83 -10.58 2.92 3.04
N LYS A 84 -11.91 3.01 2.95
CA LYS A 84 -12.66 4.14 3.55
C LYS A 84 -12.50 4.16 5.07
N GLN A 85 -12.68 3.01 5.70
CA GLN A 85 -12.55 2.88 7.14
C GLN A 85 -11.08 2.97 7.59
N ALA A 86 -10.16 2.42 6.80
CA ALA A 86 -8.73 2.60 7.05
C ALA A 86 -8.34 4.09 7.12
N LEU A 87 -8.83 4.89 6.15
CA LEU A 87 -8.63 6.34 6.15
C LEU A 87 -9.22 7.01 7.40
N GLU A 88 -10.43 6.63 7.83
CA GLU A 88 -11.02 7.17 9.06
C GLU A 88 -10.15 6.92 10.29
N PHE A 89 -9.58 5.72 10.43
CA PHE A 89 -8.68 5.40 11.54
C PHE A 89 -7.34 6.12 11.44
N TYR A 90 -6.73 6.19 10.26
CA TYR A 90 -5.47 6.93 10.10
C TYR A 90 -5.65 8.45 10.31
N HIS A 91 -6.81 9.03 10.00
CA HIS A 91 -7.10 10.42 10.37
C HIS A 91 -7.23 10.60 11.87
N LYS A 92 -7.93 9.69 12.57
CA LYS A 92 -7.99 9.72 14.04
C LYS A 92 -6.61 9.55 14.68
N MET A 93 -5.76 8.70 14.10
CA MET A 93 -4.36 8.55 14.50
C MET A 93 -3.61 9.88 14.33
N LEU A 94 -3.78 10.54 13.18
CA LEU A 94 -3.17 11.84 12.89
C LEU A 94 -3.63 12.91 13.89
N ASP A 95 -4.93 13.00 14.15
CA ASP A 95 -5.52 13.97 15.08
C ASP A 95 -4.93 13.78 16.49
N CYS A 96 -4.89 12.53 16.99
CA CYS A 96 -4.25 12.24 18.28
C CYS A 96 -2.76 12.60 18.30
N SER A 97 -2.01 12.33 17.22
CA SER A 97 -0.60 12.69 17.14
C SER A 97 -0.37 14.20 17.13
N ILE A 98 -1.27 14.97 16.49
CA ILE A 98 -1.25 16.44 16.49
C ILE A 98 -1.57 16.98 17.89
N ASP A 99 -2.58 16.43 18.56
CA ASP A 99 -2.96 16.82 19.92
C ASP A 99 -1.82 16.58 20.93
N GLU A 100 -1.07 15.50 20.76
CA GLU A 100 0.14 15.19 21.54
C GLU A 100 1.37 16.02 21.13
N GLN A 101 1.24 16.94 20.16
CA GLN A 101 2.34 17.75 19.63
C GLN A 101 3.53 16.92 19.15
N SER A 102 3.24 15.76 18.54
CA SER A 102 4.27 14.85 18.05
C SER A 102 5.16 15.57 17.04
N PRO A 103 6.49 15.38 17.08
CA PRO A 103 7.40 16.01 16.14
C PRO A 103 7.08 15.55 14.72
N GLY A 104 7.32 16.40 13.72
CA GLY A 104 6.96 16.10 12.31
C GLY A 104 7.52 14.76 11.79
N LYS A 105 8.67 14.31 12.31
CA LYS A 105 9.23 12.99 11.97
C LYS A 105 8.32 11.82 12.39
N ASP A 106 7.60 11.95 13.49
CA ASP A 106 6.70 10.91 14.01
C ASP A 106 5.37 10.87 13.25
N LEU A 107 5.07 11.91 12.46
CA LEU A 107 3.91 11.95 11.57
C LEU A 107 4.18 11.25 10.23
N ILE A 108 5.44 10.97 9.90
CA ILE A 108 5.85 10.35 8.62
C ILE A 108 5.12 9.02 8.38
N PRO A 109 5.07 8.06 9.32
CA PRO A 109 4.35 6.79 9.09
C PRO A 109 2.87 7.01 8.78
N ILE A 110 2.24 7.96 9.47
CA ILE A 110 0.81 8.29 9.28
C ILE A 110 0.57 8.85 7.88
N TYR A 111 1.42 9.76 7.43
CA TYR A 111 1.33 10.33 6.08
C TYR A 111 1.56 9.29 4.98
N ILE A 112 2.48 8.34 5.18
CA ILE A 112 2.68 7.22 4.25
C ILE A 112 1.42 6.36 4.17
N SER A 113 0.88 5.93 5.31
CA SER A 113 -0.31 5.09 5.36
C SER A 113 -1.52 5.78 4.73
N LEU A 114 -1.72 7.07 5.00
CA LEU A 114 -2.76 7.86 4.33
C LEU A 114 -2.54 7.95 2.83
N ALA A 115 -1.32 8.27 2.37
CA ALA A 115 -1.01 8.42 0.96
C ALA A 115 -1.24 7.12 0.18
N GLN A 116 -0.72 6.00 0.70
CA GLN A 116 -0.90 4.67 0.10
C GLN A 116 -2.37 4.27 0.07
N THR A 117 -3.09 4.44 1.19
CA THR A 117 -4.52 4.09 1.26
C THR A 117 -5.36 4.95 0.32
N TYR A 118 -5.03 6.23 0.15
CA TYR A 118 -5.68 7.07 -0.86
C TYR A 118 -5.38 6.60 -2.28
N ALA A 119 -4.15 6.18 -2.58
CA ALA A 119 -3.77 5.65 -3.89
C ALA A 119 -4.50 4.34 -4.20
N ASP A 120 -4.57 3.41 -3.24
CA ASP A 120 -5.31 2.15 -3.35
C ASP A 120 -6.82 2.39 -3.55
N ASN A 121 -7.35 3.42 -2.89
CA ASN A 121 -8.72 3.88 -3.06
C ASN A 121 -8.92 4.78 -4.30
N LYS A 122 -7.92 4.87 -5.19
CA LYS A 122 -7.94 5.63 -6.46
C LYS A 122 -8.20 7.13 -6.31
N GLN A 123 -7.94 7.69 -5.13
CA GLN A 123 -8.00 9.12 -4.84
C GLN A 123 -6.60 9.73 -4.98
N TYR A 124 -6.05 9.68 -6.19
CA TYR A 124 -4.66 10.02 -6.47
C TYR A 124 -4.26 11.45 -6.09
N GLY A 125 -5.16 12.43 -6.26
CA GLY A 125 -4.91 13.81 -5.84
C GLY A 125 -4.63 13.94 -4.33
N LYS A 126 -5.39 13.22 -3.49
CA LYS A 126 -5.16 13.18 -2.04
C LYS A 126 -3.92 12.38 -1.67
N ALA A 127 -3.65 11.29 -2.39
CA ALA A 127 -2.42 10.53 -2.20
C ALA A 127 -1.18 11.43 -2.38
N VAL A 128 -1.17 12.24 -3.45
CA VAL A 128 -0.10 13.22 -3.72
C VAL A 128 0.00 14.28 -2.61
N GLU A 129 -1.11 14.75 -2.06
CA GLU A 129 -1.10 15.69 -0.92
C GLU A 129 -0.35 15.11 0.28
N TYR A 130 -0.67 13.88 0.68
CA TYR A 130 -0.04 13.23 1.84
C TYR A 130 1.42 12.81 1.58
N TYR A 131 1.77 12.38 0.36
CA TYR A 131 3.17 12.19 -0.02
C TYR A 131 3.98 13.50 0.05
N ASN A 132 3.38 14.66 -0.25
CA ASN A 132 4.08 15.93 -0.06
C ASN A 132 4.31 16.25 1.43
N LYS A 133 3.31 16.04 2.30
CA LYS A 133 3.45 16.23 3.76
C LYS A 133 4.53 15.33 4.37
N GLU A 134 4.56 14.06 3.96
CA GLU A 134 5.62 13.12 4.34
C GLU A 134 7.00 13.65 3.95
N LYS A 135 7.17 14.05 2.69
CA LYS A 135 8.43 14.58 2.17
C LYS A 135 8.89 15.83 2.93
N GLU A 136 7.98 16.74 3.27
CA GLU A 136 8.29 17.96 4.03
C GLU A 136 8.82 17.65 5.44
N CYS A 137 8.38 16.54 6.03
CA CYS A 137 8.85 16.08 7.34
C CYS A 137 10.23 15.38 7.27
N ARG A 138 10.70 15.02 6.07
CA ARG A 138 12.02 14.40 5.85
C ARG A 138 13.09 15.46 5.65
N VAL A 139 14.03 15.52 6.59
CA VAL A 139 15.24 16.35 6.47
C VAL A 139 16.38 15.50 5.97
N GLU A 140 16.93 15.83 4.80
CA GLU A 140 18.14 15.23 4.19
C GLU A 140 18.11 13.71 3.90
N ASP A 141 16.96 13.06 4.04
CA ASP A 141 16.76 11.66 3.65
C ASP A 141 16.45 11.56 2.15
N TYR A 142 17.46 11.82 1.32
CA TYR A 142 17.30 11.86 -0.14
C TYR A 142 16.90 10.51 -0.74
N GLY A 143 17.17 9.39 -0.06
CA GLY A 143 16.74 8.05 -0.48
C GLY A 143 15.22 7.90 -0.39
N GLN A 144 14.64 8.24 0.76
CA GLN A 144 13.19 8.16 0.94
C GLN A 144 12.45 9.26 0.19
N ILE A 145 13.00 10.47 0.11
CA ILE A 145 12.45 11.56 -0.71
C ILE A 145 12.40 11.14 -2.19
N CYS A 146 13.43 10.46 -2.70
CA CYS A 146 13.43 9.90 -4.05
C CYS A 146 12.26 8.94 -4.25
N ARG A 147 12.04 8.00 -3.32
CA ARG A 147 10.91 7.04 -3.39
C ARG A 147 9.56 7.75 -3.35
N THR A 148 9.43 8.77 -2.51
CA THR A 148 8.21 9.60 -2.44
C THR A 148 7.90 10.23 -3.80
N TRP A 149 8.92 10.78 -4.48
CA TRP A 149 8.74 11.35 -5.82
C TRP A 149 8.32 10.31 -6.87
N LEU A 150 8.81 9.07 -6.77
CA LEU A 150 8.38 7.97 -7.64
C LEU A 150 6.91 7.61 -7.41
N ASN A 151 6.48 7.52 -6.16
CA ASN A 151 5.07 7.24 -5.82
C ASN A 151 4.14 8.39 -6.28
N ILE A 152 4.58 9.64 -6.16
CA ILE A 152 3.85 10.79 -6.69
C ILE A 152 3.72 10.70 -8.22
N ALA A 153 4.82 10.37 -8.92
CA ALA A 153 4.79 10.22 -10.37
C ALA A 153 3.81 9.13 -10.81
N GLU A 154 3.82 7.96 -10.16
CA GLU A 154 2.87 6.88 -10.42
C GLU A 154 1.41 7.33 -10.17
N CYS A 155 1.14 8.01 -9.05
CA CYS A 155 -0.19 8.56 -8.78
C CYS A 155 -0.63 9.56 -9.86
N GLN A 156 0.28 10.40 -10.35
CA GLN A 156 -0.01 11.37 -11.40
C GLN A 156 -0.25 10.70 -12.77
N GLU A 157 0.47 9.63 -13.09
CA GLU A 157 0.22 8.82 -14.29
C GLU A 157 -1.17 8.18 -14.24
N LEU A 158 -1.52 7.59 -13.10
CA LEU A 158 -2.83 6.95 -12.89
C LEU A 158 -3.98 7.98 -12.87
N ASP A 159 -3.74 9.20 -12.39
CA ASP A 159 -4.69 10.32 -12.44
C ASP A 159 -4.79 10.97 -13.83
N GLY A 160 -3.99 10.52 -14.80
CA GLY A 160 -3.98 11.04 -16.17
C GLY A 160 -3.47 12.47 -16.27
N LYS A 161 -2.53 12.87 -15.40
CA LYS A 161 -1.87 14.20 -15.48
C LYS A 161 -1.08 14.36 -16.76
N SER A 162 -0.73 15.61 -17.05
CA SER A 162 0.05 15.94 -18.23
C SER A 162 1.43 15.28 -18.17
N TYR A 163 2.01 15.04 -19.35
CA TYR A 163 3.36 14.52 -19.48
C TYR A 163 4.39 15.39 -18.73
N ASP A 164 4.22 16.70 -18.75
CA ASP A 164 5.15 17.66 -18.15
C ASP A 164 5.14 17.54 -16.62
N ASP A 165 3.95 17.38 -16.02
CA ASP A 165 3.80 17.21 -14.57
C ASP A 165 4.48 15.93 -14.07
N VAL A 166 4.20 14.82 -14.77
CA VAL A 166 4.78 13.49 -14.43
C VAL A 166 6.30 13.51 -14.60
N SER A 167 6.79 14.08 -15.71
CA SER A 167 8.23 14.17 -15.99
C SER A 167 8.98 15.02 -14.96
N MET A 168 8.36 16.09 -14.47
CA MET A 168 8.93 16.90 -13.38
C MET A 168 9.13 16.05 -12.11
N CYS A 169 8.19 15.18 -11.76
CA CYS A 169 8.32 14.32 -10.59
C CYS A 169 9.48 13.33 -10.73
N TYR A 170 9.64 12.70 -11.90
CA TYR A 170 10.80 11.84 -12.17
C TYR A 170 12.14 12.60 -12.13
N MET A 171 12.18 13.84 -12.63
CA MET A 171 13.38 14.68 -12.56
C MET A 171 13.77 14.97 -11.10
N LYS A 172 12.81 15.30 -10.24
CA LYS A 172 13.07 15.52 -8.81
C LYS A 172 13.51 14.25 -8.08
N ALA A 173 12.94 13.10 -8.42
CA ALA A 173 13.39 11.80 -7.92
C ALA A 173 14.88 11.58 -8.24
N PHE A 174 15.30 11.90 -9.47
CA PHE A 174 16.69 11.76 -9.89
C PHE A 174 17.66 12.67 -9.14
N GLU A 175 17.30 13.94 -8.96
CA GLU A 175 18.12 14.86 -8.19
C GLU A 175 18.37 14.34 -6.78
N CYS A 176 17.34 13.74 -6.16
CA CYS A 176 17.44 13.10 -4.86
C CYS A 176 18.32 11.84 -4.91
N ALA A 177 18.16 10.97 -5.90
CA ALA A 177 19.00 9.80 -6.10
C ALA A 177 20.49 10.15 -6.28
N ARG A 178 20.78 11.26 -6.96
CA ARG A 178 22.15 11.78 -7.11
C ARG A 178 22.70 12.28 -5.78
N LYS A 179 21.92 13.03 -5.01
CA LYS A 179 22.32 13.49 -3.66
C LYS A 179 22.52 12.33 -2.68
N ALA A 180 21.76 11.25 -2.83
CA ALA A 180 21.89 10.03 -2.02
C ALA A 180 23.07 9.12 -2.45
N ASN A 181 23.81 9.44 -3.52
CA ASN A 181 24.84 8.57 -4.12
C ASN A 181 24.38 7.13 -4.44
N HIS A 182 23.08 6.93 -4.73
CA HIS A 182 22.51 5.59 -4.85
C HIS A 182 22.41 5.13 -6.32
N TYR A 183 23.38 4.33 -6.78
CA TYR A 183 23.49 3.93 -8.18
C TYR A 183 22.26 3.16 -8.72
N LYS A 184 21.61 2.31 -7.90
CA LYS A 184 20.39 1.57 -8.35
C LYS A 184 19.23 2.52 -8.64
N LEU A 185 19.12 3.63 -7.91
CA LEU A 185 18.05 4.62 -8.14
C LEU A 185 18.33 5.46 -9.40
N GLN A 186 19.60 5.68 -9.74
CA GLN A 186 20.00 6.33 -11.00
C GLN A 186 19.67 5.46 -12.22
N VAL A 187 19.78 4.13 -12.09
CA VAL A 187 19.37 3.17 -13.14
C VAL A 187 17.85 3.18 -13.34
N ILE A 188 17.09 3.19 -12.24
CA ILE A 188 15.62 3.30 -12.27
C ILE A 188 15.18 4.60 -12.99
N PHE A 189 15.87 5.72 -12.77
CA PHE A 189 15.60 6.96 -13.51
C PHE A 189 15.86 6.85 -15.01
N ASN A 190 16.99 6.29 -15.43
CA ASN A 190 17.30 6.10 -16.85
C ASN A 190 16.21 5.28 -17.55
N TYR A 191 15.61 4.32 -16.83
CA TYR A 191 14.47 3.54 -17.31
C TYR A 191 13.19 4.39 -17.43
N TYR A 192 12.84 5.17 -16.40
CA TYR A 192 11.65 6.03 -16.44
C TYR A 192 11.73 7.15 -17.48
N ASN A 193 12.91 7.73 -17.73
CA ASN A 193 13.11 8.68 -18.82
C ASN A 193 12.87 8.07 -20.20
N LEU A 194 13.26 6.81 -20.39
CA LEU A 194 13.00 6.11 -21.65
C LEU A 194 11.51 5.78 -21.81
N ILE A 195 10.80 5.52 -20.71
CA ILE A 195 9.33 5.40 -20.71
C ILE A 195 8.68 6.74 -21.03
N SER A 196 9.11 7.82 -20.38
CA SER A 196 8.54 9.15 -20.58
C SER A 196 8.79 9.59 -22.03
N GLU A 197 10.00 9.44 -22.56
CA GLU A 197 10.28 9.64 -23.99
C GLU A 197 9.38 8.77 -24.87
N SER A 198 9.20 7.48 -24.56
CA SER A 198 8.30 6.58 -25.31
C SER A 198 6.85 7.06 -25.29
N MET A 199 6.34 7.52 -24.14
CA MET A 199 4.99 8.06 -23.94
C MET A 199 4.78 9.36 -24.72
N PHE A 200 5.78 10.25 -24.71
CA PHE A 200 5.81 11.47 -25.51
C PHE A 200 5.69 11.15 -27.00
N TRP A 201 6.53 10.24 -27.51
CA TRP A 201 6.49 9.84 -28.92
C TRP A 201 5.17 9.15 -29.33
N LYS A 202 4.56 8.36 -28.44
CA LYS A 202 3.23 7.75 -28.66
C LYS A 202 2.13 8.79 -28.75
N THR A 203 2.17 9.81 -27.90
CA THR A 203 1.19 10.90 -27.90
C THR A 203 1.34 11.77 -29.15
N LEU A 204 2.58 12.11 -29.50
CA LEU A 204 2.89 12.90 -30.70
C LEU A 204 2.48 12.16 -31.99
N SER A 205 2.75 10.85 -32.08
CA SER A 205 2.37 10.04 -33.27
C SER A 205 0.88 9.82 -33.44
N ARG A 206 0.07 9.91 -32.38
CA ARG A 206 -1.39 9.94 -32.49
C ARG A 206 -1.92 11.25 -33.09
N ASN A 207 -1.21 12.35 -32.86
CA ASN A 207 -1.65 13.69 -33.26
C ASN A 207 -1.05 14.19 -34.59
N THR A 208 -0.04 13.51 -35.13
CA THR A 208 0.67 13.95 -36.34
C THR A 208 1.06 12.77 -37.25
N SER A 209 0.68 12.85 -38.52
CA SER A 209 0.84 11.76 -39.52
C SER A 209 2.23 11.69 -40.17
N THR A 210 3.14 12.64 -39.90
CA THR A 210 4.42 12.83 -40.61
C THR A 210 5.67 12.45 -39.80
N ILE A 211 5.53 11.80 -38.64
CA ILE A 211 6.67 11.57 -37.74
C ILE A 211 7.57 10.42 -38.21
N ASN A 212 8.89 10.66 -38.19
CA ASN A 212 9.92 9.65 -38.38
C ASN A 212 9.89 8.57 -37.26
N ARG A 213 9.48 7.35 -37.62
CA ARG A 213 9.30 6.21 -36.69
C ARG A 213 10.61 5.59 -36.19
N ASN A 214 11.79 6.08 -36.61
CA ASN A 214 13.07 5.49 -36.20
C ASN A 214 13.45 5.84 -34.76
N THR A 215 13.21 7.08 -34.32
CA THR A 215 13.52 7.52 -32.95
C THR A 215 12.71 6.76 -31.89
N PRO A 216 11.37 6.61 -32.02
CA PRO A 216 10.57 5.82 -31.08
C PRO A 216 11.00 4.36 -30.99
N LYS A 217 11.32 3.74 -32.15
CA LYS A 217 11.83 2.35 -32.21
C LYS A 217 13.17 2.19 -31.53
N GLN A 218 14.05 3.20 -31.57
CA GLN A 218 15.32 3.18 -30.85
C GLN A 218 15.10 3.27 -29.33
N THR A 219 14.16 4.11 -28.89
CA THR A 219 13.80 4.23 -27.47
C THR A 219 13.20 2.92 -26.93
N GLU A 220 12.30 2.28 -27.69
CA GLU A 220 11.73 0.97 -27.33
C GLU A 220 12.79 -0.14 -27.24
N ARG A 221 13.77 -0.16 -28.17
CA ARG A 221 14.89 -1.11 -28.11
C ARG A 221 15.80 -0.90 -26.90
N LYS A 222 16.05 0.36 -26.52
CA LYS A 222 16.80 0.67 -25.29
C LYS A 222 16.04 0.21 -24.05
N LEU A 223 14.72 0.42 -24.02
CA LEU A 223 13.85 -0.04 -22.95
C LEU A 223 13.87 -1.56 -22.80
N ASP A 224 13.76 -2.28 -23.92
CA ASP A 224 13.78 -3.75 -23.94
C ASP A 224 15.14 -4.30 -23.46
N ASN A 225 16.25 -3.74 -23.94
CA ASN A 225 17.61 -4.15 -23.54
C ASN A 225 17.86 -3.96 -22.03
N ILE A 226 17.34 -2.89 -21.43
CA ILE A 226 17.41 -2.67 -19.98
C ILE A 226 16.59 -3.73 -19.24
N LYS A 227 15.37 -4.04 -19.73
CA LYS A 227 14.51 -5.08 -19.15
C LYS A 227 15.19 -6.46 -19.17
N THR A 228 15.87 -6.81 -20.26
CA THR A 228 16.52 -8.12 -20.43
C THR A 228 17.83 -8.23 -19.65
N LYS A 229 18.66 -7.17 -19.59
CA LYS A 229 20.00 -7.24 -18.97
C LYS A 229 20.01 -7.16 -17.44
N GLN A 230 18.98 -6.58 -16.82
CA GLN A 230 19.05 -6.21 -15.40
C GLN A 230 18.04 -6.90 -14.48
N GLY A 231 17.33 -7.94 -14.93
CA GLY A 231 16.36 -8.64 -14.07
C GLY A 231 15.30 -7.67 -13.56
N TYR A 232 14.57 -7.06 -14.49
CA TYR A 232 13.57 -6.01 -14.28
C TYR A 232 12.62 -6.23 -13.08
N LEU A 233 12.19 -7.47 -12.86
CA LEU A 233 11.37 -7.87 -11.71
C LEU A 233 12.13 -7.79 -10.37
N ALA A 234 13.44 -8.09 -10.35
CA ALA A 234 14.29 -7.99 -9.16
C ALA A 234 14.56 -6.54 -8.74
N LEU A 235 14.72 -5.61 -9.71
CA LEU A 235 14.89 -4.18 -9.43
C LEU A 235 13.62 -3.52 -8.86
N MET A 236 12.44 -3.95 -9.30
CA MET A 236 11.15 -3.57 -8.70
C MET A 236 10.92 -4.26 -7.35
N ARG A 237 11.38 -5.52 -7.19
CA ARG A 237 11.30 -6.29 -5.94
C ARG A 237 12.19 -5.80 -4.81
N VAL A 238 13.24 -5.00 -5.09
CA VAL A 238 13.93 -4.27 -4.00
C VAL A 238 12.94 -3.41 -3.20
N SER A 239 11.82 -3.00 -3.80
CA SER A 239 10.72 -2.33 -3.08
C SER A 239 9.87 -3.25 -2.20
N GLU A 240 9.82 -4.56 -2.46
CA GLU A 240 9.04 -5.56 -1.71
C GLU A 240 9.89 -6.21 -0.62
N GLU A 241 11.12 -6.61 -0.94
CA GLU A 241 12.06 -7.23 0.01
C GLU A 241 12.52 -6.26 1.11
N GLU A 242 12.58 -4.95 0.82
CA GLU A 242 12.82 -3.90 1.84
C GLU A 242 11.53 -3.42 2.54
N ARG A 243 10.33 -3.70 1.98
CA ARG A 243 9.03 -3.49 2.65
C ARG A 243 8.82 -4.53 3.74
N ASP A 244 9.22 -5.78 3.49
CA ASP A 244 9.10 -6.88 4.44
C ASP A 244 10.13 -6.82 5.56
N SER A 245 11.32 -6.25 5.33
CA SER A 245 12.35 -6.07 6.37
C SER A 245 12.06 -4.91 7.36
N GLN A 246 10.89 -4.26 7.25
CA GLN A 246 10.37 -3.29 8.23
C GLN A 246 9.10 -3.77 8.96
N ARG A 247 8.58 -4.96 8.64
CA ARG A 247 7.61 -5.65 9.50
C ARG A 247 8.41 -6.54 10.43
N SER A 248 8.65 -6.05 11.64
CA SER A 248 9.31 -6.83 12.68
C SER A 248 8.67 -8.21 12.82
N ASP A 249 9.53 -9.22 12.77
CA ASP A 249 9.30 -10.60 13.15
C ASP A 249 8.71 -10.65 14.56
N ASP A 250 7.39 -10.60 14.68
CA ASP A 250 6.65 -11.03 15.87
C ASP A 250 5.17 -11.02 15.52
N VAL A 251 4.57 -12.22 15.42
CA VAL A 251 3.17 -12.62 15.68
C VAL A 251 2.81 -13.74 14.70
N ASP A 252 3.44 -14.90 14.87
CA ASP A 252 2.88 -16.15 14.38
C ASP A 252 2.86 -17.14 15.53
N ASN A 253 1.78 -17.10 16.33
CA ASN A 253 1.24 -18.33 16.92
C ASN A 253 -0.17 -18.31 17.51
N LEU A 254 -0.95 -17.22 17.44
CA LEU A 254 -2.14 -17.12 18.30
C LEU A 254 -3.53 -17.37 17.69
N SER A 255 -3.69 -17.65 16.39
CA SER A 255 -5.05 -17.73 15.80
C SER A 255 -5.45 -19.01 15.06
N ILE A 256 -4.59 -20.03 14.98
CA ILE A 256 -4.93 -21.28 14.26
C ILE A 256 -5.95 -22.13 15.03
N SER A 257 -5.99 -22.03 16.36
CA SER A 257 -6.90 -22.81 17.23
C SER A 257 -8.38 -22.49 17.03
N GLU A 258 -8.72 -21.28 16.58
CA GLU A 258 -10.12 -20.88 16.37
C GLU A 258 -10.72 -21.44 15.07
N LEU A 259 -9.87 -21.74 14.08
CA LEU A 259 -10.27 -22.30 12.79
C LEU A 259 -10.50 -23.82 12.88
N SER A 260 -9.75 -24.51 13.74
CA SER A 260 -9.73 -25.98 13.83
C SER A 260 -10.89 -26.61 14.59
N GLY A 261 -11.89 -25.83 15.02
CA GLY A 261 -13.00 -26.22 15.90
C GLY A 261 -13.37 -27.71 15.84
N ASN A 262 -12.71 -28.51 16.68
CA ASN A 262 -13.10 -29.87 16.99
C ASN A 262 -14.40 -29.77 17.77
N GLN A 263 -15.49 -30.11 17.12
CA GLN A 263 -16.65 -30.64 17.83
C GLN A 263 -16.21 -31.93 18.49
N VAL A 264 -15.85 -31.89 19.77
CA VAL A 264 -15.99 -33.06 20.63
C VAL A 264 -17.48 -33.20 20.91
N GLY A 265 -18.20 -33.65 19.90
CA GLY A 265 -19.47 -34.32 20.08
C GLY A 265 -19.18 -35.80 20.29
N THR A 266 -19.12 -36.24 21.54
CA THR A 266 -19.52 -37.60 21.87
C THR A 266 -20.85 -37.52 22.62
N LYS A 267 -21.85 -38.08 21.96
CA LYS A 267 -23.21 -38.30 22.42
C LYS A 267 -23.24 -39.05 23.75
N SER A 268 -24.29 -38.73 24.51
CA SER A 268 -24.90 -39.51 25.59
C SER A 268 -25.22 -40.97 25.22
N MET A 269 -25.39 -41.78 26.28
CA MET A 269 -25.95 -43.15 26.39
C MET A 269 -24.98 -44.34 26.36
N MET A 270 -24.55 -44.79 27.53
CA MET A 270 -25.19 -45.89 28.29
C MET A 270 -24.98 -45.67 29.79
#